data_AF-A0A822YSZ8-F1
#
_entry.id   AF-A0A822YSZ8-F1
#
_cell.length_a   1.000
_cell.length_b   1.000
_cell.length_c   1.000
_cell.angle_alpha   90.00
_cell.angle_beta   90.00
_cell.angle_gamma   90.00
#
_symmetry.space_group_name_H-M   'P 1'
#
loop_
_entity.id
_entity.type
_entity.pdbx_description
1 polymer ?
#
loop_
_entity_poly.entity_id
_entity_poly.type
_entity_poly.pdbx_seq_one_letter_code
_entity_poly.pdbx_strand_id
1 'polypeptide(L)'
;MALEASLACIKKWRPVGYITHIVYVSSSEIRLPGRDLYLASKLALRSDVGRVMLYFLGCYGSTTGLRVAKADVTSNKNRASFYVMSKANAQKFTVRSFLGRSSWIAAAGVY
;
A
#
# COMPACT_ATOMS: atom_id res chain seq x y z
N MET A 1 -10.49 9.18 5.09
CA MET A 1 -10.39 8.63 3.72
C MET A 1 -9.32 7.54 3.57
N ALA A 2 -8.04 7.82 3.27
CA ALA A 2 -7.04 6.75 3.04
C ALA A 2 -6.78 5.85 4.27
N LEU A 3 -6.79 6.45 5.47
CA LEU A 3 -6.67 5.73 6.73
C LEU A 3 -7.83 4.74 6.93
N GLU A 4 -9.08 5.15 6.71
CA GLU A 4 -10.25 4.30 6.88
C GLU A 4 -10.28 3.15 5.88
N ALA A 5 -9.95 3.42 4.62
CA ALA A 5 -9.83 2.38 3.60
C ALA A 5 -8.73 1.37 3.97
N SER A 6 -7.61 1.85 4.50
CA SER A 6 -6.53 0.99 4.99
C SER A 6 -6.99 0.14 6.18
N LEU A 7 -7.66 0.72 7.16
CA LEU A 7 -8.20 -0.02 8.31
C LEU A 7 -9.23 -1.07 7.89
N ALA A 8 -10.12 -0.74 6.95
CA ALA A 8 -11.11 -1.68 6.43
C ALA A 8 -10.44 -2.85 5.67
N CYS A 9 -9.35 -2.58 4.95
CA CYS A 9 -8.56 -3.61 4.26
C CYS A 9 -7.81 -4.50 5.27
N ILE A 10 -7.13 -3.90 6.25
CA ILE A 10 -6.41 -4.60 7.31
C ILE A 10 -7.34 -5.51 8.11
N LYS A 11 -8.54 -5.03 8.47
CA LYS A 11 -9.57 -5.83 9.17
C LYS A 11 -9.94 -7.12 8.43
N LYS A 12 -9.90 -7.12 7.09
CA LYS A 12 -10.24 -8.29 6.26
C LYS A 12 -9.03 -9.18 5.96
N TRP A 13 -7.81 -8.68 6.18
CA TRP A 13 -6.60 -9.32 5.70
C TRP A 13 -5.83 -10.02 6.82
N ARG A 14 -4.99 -9.32 7.56
CA ARG A 14 -4.10 -9.85 8.62
C ARG A 14 -3.78 -8.71 9.60
N PRO A 15 -3.30 -9.02 10.82
CA PRO A 15 -2.90 -7.98 11.75
C PRO A 15 -1.72 -7.14 11.22
N VAL A 16 -1.67 -5.88 11.64
CA VAL A 16 -0.73 -4.85 11.16
C VAL A 16 0.74 -5.23 11.27
N GLY A 17 1.11 -6.11 12.20
CA GLY A 17 2.50 -6.54 12.40
C GLY A 17 3.11 -7.34 11.23
N TYR A 18 2.29 -7.90 10.35
CA TYR A 18 2.77 -8.60 9.15
C TYR A 18 3.14 -7.65 8.01
N ILE A 19 2.76 -6.37 8.10
CA ILE A 19 3.03 -5.38 7.08
C ILE A 19 4.51 -5.00 7.13
N THR A 20 5.24 -5.25 6.05
CA THR A 20 6.67 -4.96 5.95
C THR A 20 7.00 -3.79 5.03
N HIS A 21 6.10 -3.50 4.09
CA HIS A 21 6.25 -2.45 3.11
C HIS A 21 4.91 -1.73 2.93
N ILE A 22 4.97 -0.41 2.73
CA ILE A 22 3.84 0.42 2.34
C ILE A 22 4.19 1.18 1.07
N VAL A 23 3.37 1.01 0.05
CA VAL A 23 3.43 1.84 -1.16
C VAL A 23 2.25 2.78 -1.11
N TYR A 24 2.52 4.08 -1.15
CA TYR A 24 1.52 5.13 -1.19
C TYR A 24 1.58 5.86 -2.53
N VAL A 25 0.42 6.04 -3.15
CA VAL A 25 0.30 6.74 -4.44
C VAL A 25 -0.59 7.95 -4.29
N SER A 26 -0.13 9.11 -4.78
CA SER A 26 -0.88 10.36 -4.85
C SER A 26 -0.81 10.97 -6.26
N SER A 27 -1.93 11.57 -6.70
CA SER A 27 -2.03 12.23 -8.01
C SER A 27 -1.74 13.72 -8.01
N SER A 28 -1.89 14.40 -6.88
CA SER A 28 -1.95 15.86 -6.84
C SER A 28 -1.26 16.49 -5.63
N GLU A 29 -0.67 15.68 -4.75
CA GLU A 29 -0.10 16.16 -3.50
C GLU A 29 1.40 15.89 -3.50
N ILE A 30 2.20 16.90 -3.15
CA ILE A 30 3.57 16.71 -2.67
C ILE A 30 3.66 17.30 -1.27
N ARG A 31 4.12 16.49 -0.31
CA ARG A 31 4.26 16.90 1.08
C ARG A 31 5.50 16.22 1.64
N LEU A 32 6.31 16.95 2.40
CA LEU A 32 7.51 16.43 3.02
C LEU A 32 7.45 16.75 4.51
N PRO A 33 7.47 15.75 5.42
CA PRO A 33 7.42 14.31 5.14
C PRO A 33 6.11 13.87 4.48
N GLY A 34 6.19 12.83 3.64
CA GLY A 34 5.09 12.35 2.82
C GLY A 34 3.93 11.76 3.63
N ARG A 35 2.77 11.64 2.97
CA ARG A 35 1.59 11.02 3.60
C ARG A 35 1.76 9.53 3.86
N ASP A 36 2.73 8.89 3.22
CA ASP A 36 3.19 7.54 3.53
C ASP A 36 3.61 7.41 5.00
N LEU A 37 4.38 8.38 5.52
CA LEU A 37 4.82 8.38 6.92
C LEU A 37 3.64 8.62 7.85
N TYR A 38 2.82 9.62 7.54
CA TYR A 38 1.64 9.94 8.35
C TYR A 38 0.70 8.73 8.46
N LEU A 39 0.47 8.03 7.34
CA LEU A 39 -0.36 6.84 7.31
C LEU A 39 0.28 5.68 8.09
N ALA A 40 1.59 5.45 7.94
CA ALA A 40 2.31 4.43 8.67
C ALA A 40 2.23 4.65 10.20
N SER A 41 2.40 5.89 10.65
CA SER A 41 2.26 6.25 12.07
C SER A 41 0.83 6.04 12.57
N LYS A 42 -0.19 6.43 11.78
CA LYS A 42 -1.60 6.27 12.17
C LYS A 42 -2.07 4.82 12.18
N LEU A 43 -1.50 3.97 11.36
CA LEU A 43 -1.78 2.53 11.32
C LEU A 43 -0.95 1.75 12.36
N ALA A 44 -0.10 2.43 13.15
CA ALA A 44 0.82 1.80 14.10
C ALA A 44 1.65 0.69 13.45
N LEU A 45 2.15 0.94 12.24
CA LEU A 45 3.05 0.03 11.56
C LEU A 45 4.41 -0.01 12.27
N ARG A 46 5.18 -1.06 12.02
CA ARG A 46 6.54 -1.19 12.56
C ARG A 46 7.43 -0.04 12.07
N SER A 47 8.40 0.36 12.90
CA SER A 47 9.35 1.43 12.57
C SER A 47 10.30 1.08 11.42
N ASP A 48 10.49 -0.20 11.13
CA ASP A 48 11.34 -0.72 10.04
C ASP A 48 10.59 -0.97 8.72
N VAL A 49 9.36 -0.49 8.59
CA VAL A 49 8.57 -0.66 7.37
C VAL A 49 9.19 0.12 6.22
N GLY A 50 9.43 -0.58 5.10
CA GLY A 50 9.86 0.03 3.85
C GLY A 50 8.74 0.90 3.28
N ARG A 51 9.04 2.18 3.00
CA ARG A 51 8.05 3.15 2.51
C ARG A 51 8.42 3.56 1.10
N VAL A 52 7.49 3.38 0.16
CA VAL A 52 7.61 3.88 -1.21
C VAL A 52 6.49 4.88 -1.43
N MET A 53 6.86 6.12 -1.74
CA MET A 53 5.92 7.18 -2.01
C MET A 53 6.01 7.57 -3.49
N LEU A 54 4.89 7.41 -4.21
CA LEU A 54 4.78 7.77 -5.63
C LEU A 54 3.93 9.04 -5.77
N TYR A 55 4.61 10.12 -6.14
CA TYR A 55 4.01 11.44 -6.32
C TYR A 55 3.59 11.68 -7.77
N PHE A 56 2.53 12.48 -7.96
CA PHE A 56 2.04 12.93 -9.27
C PHE A 56 1.69 11.80 -10.25
N LEU A 57 1.27 10.65 -9.73
CA LEU A 57 0.72 9.58 -10.56
C LEU A 57 -0.79 9.77 -10.67
N GLY A 58 -1.26 10.10 -11.88
CA GLY A 58 -2.68 10.21 -12.19
C GLY A 58 -3.41 8.86 -12.16
N CYS A 59 -4.37 8.67 -13.06
CA CYS A 59 -5.23 7.46 -13.06
C CYS A 59 -4.47 6.13 -13.21
N TYR A 60 -3.23 6.15 -13.72
CA TYR A 60 -2.37 4.97 -13.87
C TYR A 60 -1.50 4.68 -12.62
N GLY A 61 -1.68 5.45 -11.55
CA GLY A 61 -0.98 5.26 -10.29
C GLY A 61 -1.24 3.90 -9.64
N SER A 62 -2.43 3.33 -9.85
CA SER A 62 -2.82 2.02 -9.30
C SER A 62 -2.00 0.88 -9.87
N THR A 63 -1.88 0.83 -11.18
CA THR A 63 -1.13 -0.22 -11.87
C THR A 63 0.37 -0.07 -11.62
N THR A 64 0.86 1.17 -11.58
CA THR A 64 2.26 1.47 -11.26
C THR A 64 2.61 1.04 -9.84
N GLY A 65 1.77 1.39 -8.87
CA GLY A 65 1.97 0.99 -7.49
C GLY A 65 1.86 -0.52 -7.27
N LEU A 66 0.95 -1.21 -7.97
CA LEU A 66 0.89 -2.67 -7.96
C LEU A 66 2.14 -3.32 -8.58
N ARG A 67 2.70 -2.72 -9.64
CA ARG A 67 3.96 -3.19 -10.26
C ARG A 67 5.12 -3.08 -9.27
N VAL A 68 5.22 -1.95 -8.57
CA VAL A 68 6.24 -1.74 -7.51
C VAL A 68 6.05 -2.74 -6.39
N ALA A 69 4.82 -2.88 -5.87
CA ALA A 69 4.52 -3.85 -4.81
C ALA A 69 4.86 -5.29 -5.22
N LYS A 70 4.63 -5.65 -6.48
CA LYS A 70 5.01 -6.97 -7.02
C LYS A 70 6.53 -7.14 -7.05
N ALA A 71 7.27 -6.15 -7.53
CA ALA A 71 8.73 -6.18 -7.56
C ALA A 71 9.31 -6.35 -6.15
N ASP A 72 8.81 -5.57 -5.19
CA ASP A 72 9.23 -5.64 -3.78
C ASP A 72 9.00 -7.03 -3.18
N VAL A 73 7.80 -7.59 -3.40
CA VAL A 73 7.46 -8.95 -2.93
C VAL A 73 8.35 -10.02 -3.58
N THR A 74 8.62 -9.91 -4.88
CA THR A 74 9.44 -10.90 -5.58
C THR A 74 10.92 -10.87 -5.16
N SER A 75 11.44 -9.69 -4.82
CA SER A 75 12.83 -9.53 -4.37
C SER A 75 13.06 -10.13 -2.97
N ASN A 76 12.06 -10.06 -2.10
CA ASN A 76 12.16 -10.46 -0.70
C ASN A 76 11.19 -11.62 -0.38
N LYS A 77 11.65 -12.85 -0.64
CA LYS A 77 10.92 -14.10 -0.32
C LYS A 77 10.67 -14.15 1.21
N ASN A 78 9.41 -14.16 1.64
CA ASN A 78 8.88 -14.08 3.04
C ASN A 78 8.43 -12.71 3.55
N ARG A 79 8.12 -11.74 2.68
CA ARG A 79 7.49 -10.48 3.10
C ARG A 79 6.04 -10.38 2.67
N ALA A 80 5.20 -9.83 3.55
CA ALA A 80 3.88 -9.33 3.19
C ALA A 80 3.97 -7.82 2.96
N SER A 81 3.56 -7.40 1.76
CA SER A 81 3.57 -6.00 1.34
C SER A 81 2.14 -5.46 1.39
N PHE A 82 1.98 -4.31 2.04
CA PHE A 82 0.71 -3.60 2.11
C PHE A 82 0.74 -2.44 1.11
N TYR A 83 -0.29 -2.31 0.30
CA TYR A 83 -0.39 -1.34 -0.76
C TYR A 83 -1.57 -0.42 -0.49
N VAL A 84 -1.35 0.90 -0.44
CA VAL A 84 -2.40 1.89 -0.20
C VAL A 84 -2.38 2.94 -1.29
N MET A 85 -3.46 3.04 -2.05
CA MET A 85 -3.64 4.08 -3.04
C MET A 85 -4.55 5.18 -2.50
N SER A 86 -4.07 6.42 -2.51
CA SER A 86 -4.83 7.57 -2.06
C SER A 86 -4.93 8.59 -3.18
N LYS A 87 -6.10 8.55 -3.84
CA LYS A 87 -6.63 9.57 -4.76
C LYS A 87 -6.15 9.46 -6.22
N ALA A 88 -6.80 8.58 -6.96
CA ALA A 88 -7.16 8.75 -8.37
C ALA A 88 -8.23 7.67 -8.66
N ASN A 89 -9.52 8.04 -8.74
CA ASN A 89 -10.64 7.16 -9.13
C ASN A 89 -10.45 5.67 -8.76
N ALA A 90 -10.57 5.32 -7.48
CA ALA A 90 -10.31 3.94 -7.06
C ALA A 90 -11.45 2.99 -7.47
N GLN A 91 -11.21 2.21 -8.52
CA GLN A 91 -11.85 0.90 -8.64
C GLN A 91 -11.46 0.06 -7.42
N LYS A 92 -12.43 -0.59 -6.77
CA LYS A 92 -12.19 -1.56 -5.68
C LYS A 92 -11.39 -2.74 -6.23
N PHE A 93 -10.06 -2.67 -6.18
CA PHE A 93 -9.21 -3.82 -6.45
C PHE A 93 -8.99 -4.61 -5.16
N THR A 94 -9.78 -5.67 -4.98
CA THR A 94 -9.44 -6.73 -4.02
C THR A 94 -8.42 -7.64 -4.71
N VAL A 95 -7.13 -7.32 -4.60
CA VAL A 95 -6.09 -8.21 -5.13
C VAL A 95 -6.01 -9.43 -4.21
N ARG A 96 -6.57 -10.55 -4.68
CA ARG A 96 -6.41 -11.87 -4.07
C ARG A 96 -5.08 -12.44 -4.58
N SER A 97 -4.15 -12.64 -3.65
CA SER A 97 -2.94 -13.49 -3.74
C SER A 97 -2.38 -13.72 -5.15
N PHE A 98 -1.35 -12.97 -5.54
CA PHE A 98 -0.57 -13.28 -6.73
C PHE A 98 0.87 -13.61 -6.32
N LEU A 99 1.23 -14.88 -6.47
CA LEU A 99 2.54 -15.54 -6.28
C LEU A 99 2.81 -16.18 -4.89
N GLY A 100 2.54 -17.49 -4.80
CA GLY A 100 3.24 -18.41 -3.88
C GLY A 100 2.83 -18.35 -2.40
N ARG A 101 2.92 -19.49 -1.71
CA ARG A 101 2.37 -19.74 -0.36
C ARG A 101 2.81 -18.76 0.75
N SER A 102 3.84 -17.93 0.56
CA SER A 102 4.43 -17.07 1.61
C SER A 102 4.34 -15.56 1.37
N SER A 103 3.84 -15.11 0.21
CA SER A 103 3.94 -13.70 -0.21
C SER A 103 2.58 -13.10 -0.54
N TRP A 104 2.31 -11.89 -0.03
CA TRP A 104 0.97 -11.30 -0.07
C TRP A 104 1.02 -9.82 -0.41
N ILE A 105 0.07 -9.38 -1.24
CA ILE A 105 -0.18 -7.98 -1.57
C ILE A 105 -1.63 -7.68 -1.21
N ALA A 106 -1.85 -6.70 -0.34
CA ALA A 106 -3.19 -6.19 -0.04
C ALA A 106 -3.32 -4.75 -0.49
N ALA A 107 -4.41 -4.41 -1.17
CA ALA A 107 -4.64 -3.10 -1.75
C ALA A 107 -5.82 -2.39 -1.08
N ALA A 108 -5.64 -1.11 -0.72
CA ALA A 108 -6.72 -0.23 -0.30
C ALA A 108 -6.81 0.97 -1.25
N GLY A 109 -8.03 1.32 -1.67
CA GLY A 109 -8.29 2.46 -2.57
C GLY A 109 -9.44 3.32 -2.05
N VAL A 110 -9.38 4.62 -2.34
CA VAL A 110 -10.39 5.62 -1.95
C VAL A 110 -11.00 6.23 -3.22
N TYR A 111 -12.33 6.28 -3.28
CA TYR A 111 -13.10 7.01 -4.31
C TYR A 111 -13.14 8.51 -4.00
#